data_AF-A0A7S2VZ79-F1
#
_entry.id   AF-A0A7S2VZ79-F1
#
_cell.length_a   1.000
_cell.length_b   1.000
_cell.length_c   1.000
_cell.angle_alpha   90.00
_cell.angle_beta   90.00
_cell.angle_gamma   90.00
#
_symmetry.space_group_name_H-M   'P 1'
#
loop_
_entity.id
_entity.type
_entity.pdbx_description
1 polymer ?
#
loop_
_entity_poly.entity_id
_entity_poly.type
_entity_poly.pdbx_seq_one_letter_code
_entity_poly.pdbx_strand_id
1 'polypeptide(L)'
;GIRLFILNIPFTEKIKKMATVLNLELEDDVMKATHVIAGDSKHSIRRTPKLMAALCRTPNILMLDWLTDSFKQKSLIGCSHYLLNEEAAEINYSFSMKATLREGNQRRLEGGLLGGWKVLFCHNVAGNKAPKEEDLQMIVDAAGGIVIDYEDLPLGEDLDCAHVLVITSDPPLSQQTGNAAVKALADVGAGFFSTTWLFRCIMQQKLTGIRRGLGKH
;
A
#
# COMPACT_ATOMS: atom_id res chain seq x y z
N GLY A 1 7.62 -5.18 21.55
CA GLY A 1 6.25 -4.97 22.06
C GLY A 1 5.32 -4.70 20.89
N ILE A 2 4.03 -4.50 21.15
CA ILE A 2 3.09 -4.05 20.12
C ILE A 2 3.26 -2.56 19.89
N ARG A 3 3.51 -2.20 18.63
CA ARG A 3 3.52 -0.84 18.09
C ARG A 3 2.21 -0.58 17.36
N LEU A 4 1.39 0.31 17.90
CA LEU A 4 0.03 0.61 17.49
C LEU A 4 -0.04 1.94 16.74
N PHE A 5 -0.52 1.90 15.50
CA PHE A 5 -0.81 3.09 14.71
C PHE A 5 -2.33 3.29 14.60
N ILE A 6 -2.80 4.54 14.75
CA ILE A 6 -4.22 4.90 14.62
C ILE A 6 -4.41 5.62 13.28
N LEU A 7 -5.21 5.03 12.40
CA LEU A 7 -5.40 5.51 11.04
C LEU A 7 -6.84 5.98 10.82
N ASN A 8 -6.98 7.22 10.33
CA ASN A 8 -8.26 7.80 9.88
C ASN A 8 -9.39 7.78 10.93
N ILE A 9 -9.06 7.64 12.21
CA ILE A 9 -9.98 7.70 13.34
C ILE A 9 -9.49 8.82 14.27
N PRO A 10 -10.39 9.59 14.90
CA PRO A 10 -10.01 10.62 15.84
C PRO A 10 -9.10 10.07 16.95
N PHE A 11 -7.90 10.60 17.05
CA PHE A 11 -6.97 10.23 18.11
C PHE A 11 -7.34 10.98 19.39
N THR A 12 -7.83 10.24 20.40
CA THR A 12 -8.39 10.81 21.63
C THR A 12 -7.59 10.42 22.87
N GLU A 13 -7.73 11.18 23.96
CA GLU A 13 -7.16 10.85 25.27
C GLU A 13 -7.61 9.46 25.77
N LYS A 14 -8.82 9.03 25.39
CA LYS A 14 -9.30 7.67 25.68
C LYS A 14 -8.42 6.62 25.01
N ILE A 15 -8.07 6.79 23.73
CA ILE A 15 -7.19 5.87 23.00
C ILE A 15 -5.80 5.85 23.64
N LYS A 16 -5.24 7.02 23.97
CA LYS A 16 -3.95 7.12 24.68
C LYS A 16 -3.97 6.33 25.99
N LYS A 17 -4.98 6.57 26.83
CA LYS A 17 -5.14 5.86 28.10
C LYS A 17 -5.23 4.34 27.92
N MET A 18 -6.00 3.87 26.93
CA MET A 18 -6.12 2.44 26.65
C MET A 18 -4.77 1.83 26.24
N ALA A 19 -4.05 2.50 25.33
CA ALA A 19 -2.72 2.07 24.89
C ALA A 19 -1.72 2.00 26.06
N THR A 20 -1.67 3.04 26.91
CA THR A 20 -0.77 3.07 28.07
C THR A 20 -1.07 1.94 29.07
N VAL A 21 -2.34 1.72 29.41
CA VAL A 21 -2.72 0.66 30.37
C VAL A 21 -2.41 -0.73 29.83
N LEU A 22 -2.51 -0.92 28.51
CA LEU A 22 -2.20 -2.18 27.84
C LEU A 22 -0.71 -2.32 27.44
N ASN A 23 0.14 -1.37 27.86
CA ASN A 23 1.56 -1.33 27.52
C ASN A 23 1.84 -1.40 26.01
N LEU A 24 1.03 -0.69 25.23
CA LEU A 24 1.19 -0.51 23.79
C LEU A 24 2.02 0.74 23.50
N GLU A 25 2.94 0.62 22.56
CA GLU A 25 3.70 1.76 22.04
C GLU A 25 2.88 2.42 20.93
N LEU A 26 2.55 3.70 21.08
CA LEU A 26 1.85 4.45 20.05
C LEU A 26 2.85 4.94 19.01
N GLU A 27 2.62 4.59 17.74
CA GLU A 27 3.45 5.00 16.62
C GLU A 27 2.81 6.11 15.79
N ASP A 28 3.65 7.01 15.29
CA ASP A 28 3.30 8.06 14.33
C ASP A 28 3.69 7.69 12.89
N ASP A 29 4.50 6.65 12.73
CA ASP A 29 4.94 6.08 11.46
C ASP A 29 4.30 4.71 11.20
N VAL A 30 3.47 4.64 10.16
CA VAL A 30 2.78 3.42 9.75
C VAL A 30 3.76 2.32 9.31
N MET A 31 4.97 2.69 8.87
CA MET A 31 5.99 1.74 8.40
C MET A 31 6.58 0.90 9.53
N LYS A 32 6.56 1.44 10.76
CA LYS A 32 7.00 0.77 12.00
C LYS A 32 5.89 0.00 12.70
N ALA A 33 4.64 0.30 12.38
CA ALA A 33 3.47 -0.27 13.04
C ALA A 33 3.44 -1.81 12.92
N THR A 34 3.08 -2.46 14.03
CA THR A 34 2.78 -3.90 14.06
C THR A 34 1.28 -4.17 14.07
N HIS A 35 0.50 -3.20 14.54
CA HIS A 35 -0.95 -3.23 14.63
C HIS A 35 -1.46 -1.87 14.18
N VAL A 36 -2.54 -1.87 13.38
CA VAL A 36 -3.14 -0.65 12.86
C VAL A 36 -4.62 -0.69 13.16
N ILE A 37 -5.13 0.32 13.87
CA ILE A 37 -6.58 0.53 13.99
C ILE A 37 -7.01 1.46 12.88
N ALA A 38 -7.82 0.96 11.95
CA ALA A 38 -8.18 1.65 10.71
C ALA A 38 -9.69 1.70 10.45
N GLY A 39 -10.51 1.13 11.33
CA GLY A 39 -11.97 1.25 11.27
C GLY A 39 -12.61 1.36 12.65
N ASP A 40 -13.78 1.98 12.70
CA ASP A 40 -14.69 1.96 13.84
C ASP A 40 -16.14 1.94 13.33
N SER A 41 -17.12 1.96 14.24
CA SER A 41 -18.54 1.91 13.86
C SER A 41 -19.10 3.24 13.31
N LYS A 42 -18.27 4.28 13.16
CA LYS A 42 -18.69 5.66 12.85
C LYS A 42 -18.05 6.24 11.60
N HIS A 43 -16.86 5.77 11.24
CA HIS A 43 -16.04 6.31 10.16
C HIS A 43 -15.78 5.23 9.12
N SER A 44 -16.20 5.51 7.88
CA SER A 44 -15.89 4.63 6.75
C SER A 44 -14.41 4.64 6.39
N ILE A 45 -13.92 3.48 6.01
CA ILE A 45 -12.58 3.25 5.48
C ILE A 45 -12.39 4.10 4.23
N ARG A 46 -11.30 4.85 4.25
CA ARG A 46 -10.81 5.61 3.09
C ARG A 46 -9.57 4.92 2.54
N ARG A 47 -9.50 4.79 1.22
CA ARG A 47 -8.29 4.36 0.52
C ARG A 47 -7.24 5.47 0.59
N THR A 48 -6.41 5.46 1.62
CA THR A 48 -5.29 6.39 1.81
C THR A 48 -3.94 5.71 1.57
N PRO A 49 -2.88 6.45 1.24
CA PRO A 49 -1.52 5.90 1.16
C PRO A 49 -1.09 5.13 2.40
N LYS A 50 -1.38 5.67 3.59
CA LYS A 50 -1.07 4.99 4.86
C LYS A 50 -1.84 3.68 5.03
N LEU A 51 -3.09 3.58 4.57
CA LEU A 51 -3.81 2.30 4.59
C LEU A 51 -3.15 1.30 3.64
N MET A 52 -2.81 1.75 2.42
CA MET A 52 -2.15 0.93 1.42
C MET A 52 -0.79 0.41 1.91
N ALA A 53 0.01 1.26 2.55
CA ALA A 53 1.25 0.86 3.21
C ALA A 53 0.99 -0.14 4.36
N ALA A 54 0.03 0.15 5.25
CA ALA A 54 -0.33 -0.73 6.35
C ALA A 54 -0.69 -2.15 5.90
N LEU A 55 -1.50 -2.28 4.83
CA LEU A 55 -1.91 -3.56 4.26
C LEU A 55 -0.72 -4.41 3.79
N CYS A 56 0.36 -3.76 3.33
CA CYS A 56 1.59 -4.45 2.96
C CYS A 56 2.40 -4.86 4.20
N ARG A 57 2.43 -4.03 5.25
CA ARG A 57 3.33 -4.20 6.42
C ARG A 57 2.84 -5.17 7.48
N THR A 58 1.54 -5.27 7.74
CA THR A 58 1.04 -6.09 8.86
C THR A 58 -0.27 -6.81 8.55
N PRO A 59 -0.48 -8.04 9.08
CA PRO A 59 -1.79 -8.69 9.09
C PRO A 59 -2.81 -7.99 10.00
N ASN A 60 -2.34 -7.22 10.98
CA ASN A 60 -3.18 -6.73 12.07
C ASN A 60 -3.77 -5.36 11.71
N ILE A 61 -4.65 -5.36 10.71
CA ILE A 61 -5.47 -4.19 10.36
C ILE A 61 -6.81 -4.39 11.04
N LEU A 62 -7.14 -3.56 12.02
CA LEU A 62 -8.15 -3.84 13.04
C LEU A 62 -9.22 -2.76 13.14
N MET A 63 -10.39 -3.19 13.65
CA MET A 63 -11.41 -2.33 14.21
C MET A 63 -10.99 -1.82 15.60
N LEU A 64 -11.39 -0.59 15.95
CA LEU A 64 -11.12 0.03 17.26
C LEU A 64 -11.60 -0.83 18.44
N ASP A 65 -12.63 -1.65 18.21
CA ASP A 65 -13.21 -2.55 19.20
C ASP A 65 -12.16 -3.47 19.85
N TRP A 66 -11.15 -3.91 19.11
CA TRP A 66 -10.04 -4.71 19.65
C TRP A 66 -9.35 -4.04 20.84
N LEU A 67 -9.04 -2.75 20.70
CA LEU A 67 -8.40 -1.97 21.75
C LEU A 67 -9.35 -1.75 22.93
N THR A 68 -10.62 -1.49 22.64
CA THR A 68 -11.62 -1.25 23.69
C THR A 68 -11.89 -2.52 24.52
N ASP A 69 -11.97 -3.67 23.88
CA ASP A 69 -12.25 -4.94 24.55
C ASP A 69 -11.02 -5.48 25.26
N SER A 70 -9.82 -5.32 24.67
CA SER A 70 -8.56 -5.59 25.38
C SER A 70 -8.48 -4.76 26.68
N PHE A 71 -8.85 -3.48 26.60
CA PHE A 71 -8.83 -2.59 27.77
C PHE A 71 -9.83 -3.04 28.84
N LYS A 72 -11.05 -3.44 28.46
CA LYS A 72 -12.06 -3.98 29.39
C LYS A 72 -11.57 -5.26 30.07
N GLN A 73 -10.89 -6.14 29.34
CA GLN A 73 -10.33 -7.39 29.84
C GLN A 73 -8.99 -7.21 30.56
N LYS A 74 -8.46 -5.99 30.61
CA LYS A 74 -7.15 -5.64 31.19
C LYS A 74 -6.00 -6.49 30.64
N SER A 75 -6.15 -6.98 29.42
CA SER A 75 -5.20 -7.87 28.75
C SER A 75 -5.39 -7.81 27.24
N LEU A 76 -4.35 -8.10 26.47
CA LEU A 76 -4.41 -8.11 25.02
C LEU A 76 -5.10 -9.38 24.53
N ILE A 77 -6.18 -9.19 23.78
CA ILE A 77 -6.95 -10.29 23.19
C ILE A 77 -6.51 -10.56 21.75
N GLY A 78 -6.85 -11.75 21.24
CA GLY A 78 -6.55 -12.14 19.87
C GLY A 78 -7.20 -11.21 18.83
N CYS A 79 -6.48 -10.95 17.74
CA CYS A 79 -6.90 -9.98 16.72
C CYS A 79 -7.88 -10.53 15.67
N SER A 80 -8.00 -11.86 15.54
CA SER A 80 -8.70 -12.53 14.42
C SER A 80 -10.15 -12.09 14.22
N HIS A 81 -10.89 -11.85 15.30
CA HIS A 81 -12.29 -11.41 15.27
C HIS A 81 -12.46 -9.91 15.10
N TYR A 82 -11.36 -9.16 15.16
CA TYR A 82 -11.34 -7.70 15.07
C TYR A 82 -10.64 -7.20 13.82
N LEU A 83 -10.31 -8.08 12.88
CA LEU A 83 -9.80 -7.68 11.58
C LEU A 83 -10.80 -6.70 10.94
N LEU A 84 -10.26 -5.68 10.31
CA LEU A 84 -11.02 -4.64 9.62
C LEU A 84 -12.02 -5.30 8.66
N ASN A 85 -13.28 -4.94 8.77
CA ASN A 85 -14.34 -5.44 7.92
C ASN A 85 -15.38 -4.34 7.74
N GLU A 86 -15.48 -3.82 6.51
CA GLU A 86 -16.51 -2.86 6.15
C GLU A 86 -17.01 -3.15 4.74
N GLU A 87 -18.16 -3.81 4.67
CA GLU A 87 -18.78 -4.25 3.42
C GLU A 87 -18.96 -3.11 2.41
N ALA A 88 -19.34 -1.92 2.89
CA ALA A 88 -19.52 -0.75 2.02
C ALA A 88 -18.21 -0.33 1.32
N ALA A 89 -17.08 -0.37 2.04
CA ALA A 89 -15.78 -0.06 1.46
C ALA A 89 -15.30 -1.17 0.51
N GLU A 90 -15.54 -2.44 0.86
CA GLU A 90 -15.23 -3.58 -0.01
C GLU A 90 -15.93 -3.49 -1.36
N ILE A 91 -17.21 -3.11 -1.36
CA ILE A 91 -17.99 -2.83 -2.58
C ILE A 91 -17.41 -1.63 -3.34
N ASN A 92 -17.25 -0.50 -2.66
CA ASN A 92 -16.82 0.76 -3.28
C ASN A 92 -15.44 0.67 -3.95
N TYR A 93 -14.51 -0.07 -3.35
CA TYR A 93 -13.15 -0.23 -3.87
C TYR A 93 -12.94 -1.57 -4.60
N SER A 94 -13.98 -2.39 -4.74
CA SER A 94 -13.95 -3.69 -5.43
C SER A 94 -12.81 -4.60 -4.94
N PHE A 95 -12.74 -4.79 -3.63
CA PHE A 95 -11.76 -5.66 -2.97
C PHE A 95 -12.42 -6.42 -1.82
N SER A 96 -11.74 -7.44 -1.29
CA SER A 96 -12.16 -8.12 -0.07
C SER A 96 -11.02 -8.05 0.93
N MET A 97 -11.26 -7.48 2.11
CA MET A 97 -10.24 -7.35 3.15
C MET A 97 -9.74 -8.73 3.59
N LYS A 98 -10.63 -9.70 3.70
CA LYS A 98 -10.26 -11.09 4.01
C LYS A 98 -9.29 -11.67 2.98
N ALA A 99 -9.56 -11.47 1.69
CA ALA A 99 -8.66 -11.92 0.63
C ALA A 99 -7.34 -11.14 0.68
N THR A 100 -7.39 -9.82 0.80
CA THR A 100 -6.22 -8.94 0.88
C THR A 100 -5.29 -9.33 2.02
N LEU A 101 -5.80 -9.57 3.23
CA LEU A 101 -4.99 -9.98 4.37
C LEU A 101 -4.40 -11.38 4.17
N ARG A 102 -5.15 -12.31 3.56
CA ARG A 102 -4.65 -13.66 3.23
C ARG A 102 -3.51 -13.60 2.22
N GLU A 103 -3.71 -12.93 1.08
CA GLU A 103 -2.67 -12.78 0.06
C GLU A 103 -1.46 -11.99 0.63
N GLY A 104 -1.72 -10.90 1.36
CA GLY A 104 -0.68 -10.08 1.98
C GLY A 104 0.18 -10.84 2.98
N ASN A 105 -0.37 -11.82 3.71
CA ASN A 105 0.43 -12.68 4.59
C ASN A 105 1.48 -13.46 3.81
N GLN A 106 1.10 -14.03 2.66
CA GLN A 106 2.04 -14.73 1.80
C GLN A 106 3.07 -13.75 1.23
N ARG A 107 2.63 -12.60 0.70
CA ARG A 107 3.54 -11.59 0.12
C ARG A 107 4.60 -11.10 1.09
N ARG A 108 4.23 -10.83 2.35
CA ARG A 108 5.20 -10.40 3.38
C ARG A 108 6.35 -11.38 3.60
N LEU A 109 6.09 -12.67 3.45
CA LEU A 109 7.11 -13.71 3.57
C LEU A 109 8.03 -13.77 2.33
N GLU A 110 7.52 -13.32 1.18
CA GLU A 110 8.20 -13.33 -0.13
C GLU A 110 8.96 -12.02 -0.42
N GLY A 111 9.15 -11.16 0.59
CA GLY A 111 9.81 -9.85 0.42
C GLY A 111 8.86 -8.72 -0.01
N GLY A 112 7.55 -8.95 -0.01
CA GLY A 112 6.50 -7.98 -0.32
C GLY A 112 5.88 -8.18 -1.71
N LEU A 113 4.75 -7.51 -1.97
CA LEU A 113 4.04 -7.61 -3.25
C LEU A 113 4.93 -7.19 -4.44
N LEU A 114 5.76 -6.19 -4.23
CA LEU A 114 6.71 -5.63 -5.18
C LEU A 114 8.14 -6.08 -4.88
N GLY A 115 8.33 -7.14 -4.09
CA GLY A 115 9.65 -7.72 -3.83
C GLY A 115 10.39 -8.01 -5.13
N GLY A 116 11.57 -7.41 -5.30
CA GLY A 116 12.39 -7.55 -6.50
C GLY A 116 11.97 -6.67 -7.69
N TRP A 117 10.92 -5.86 -7.56
CA TRP A 117 10.48 -4.93 -8.61
C TRP A 117 11.10 -3.55 -8.43
N LYS A 118 11.46 -2.93 -9.55
CA LYS A 118 11.75 -1.50 -9.63
C LYS A 118 10.54 -0.75 -10.19
N VAL A 119 10.23 0.42 -9.64
CA VAL A 119 9.05 1.21 -10.00
C VAL A 119 9.50 2.60 -10.41
N LEU A 120 9.25 2.96 -11.66
CA LEU A 120 9.42 4.33 -12.16
C LEU A 120 8.06 5.02 -12.20
N PHE A 121 7.91 6.11 -11.47
CA PHE A 121 6.75 6.99 -11.62
C PHE A 121 7.04 8.04 -12.70
N CYS A 122 6.18 8.13 -13.72
CA CYS A 122 6.37 9.18 -14.72
C CYS A 122 6.15 10.58 -14.12
N HIS A 123 6.82 11.58 -14.68
CA HIS A 123 6.55 12.97 -14.27
C HIS A 123 5.05 13.30 -14.39
N ASN A 124 4.53 14.04 -13.40
CA ASN A 124 3.11 14.40 -13.30
C ASN A 124 2.14 13.21 -13.31
N VAL A 125 2.59 12.00 -12.92
CA VAL A 125 1.73 10.79 -12.80
C VAL A 125 0.47 11.07 -11.97
N ALA A 126 0.59 11.97 -11.00
CA ALA A 126 -0.42 12.24 -9.99
C ALA A 126 -1.30 13.48 -10.26
N GLY A 127 -0.89 14.36 -11.19
CA GLY A 127 -1.47 15.71 -11.31
C GLY A 127 -1.66 16.39 -9.93
N ASN A 128 -2.80 17.08 -9.74
CA ASN A 128 -3.19 17.68 -8.45
C ASN A 128 -4.10 16.79 -7.58
N LYS A 129 -4.40 15.55 -8.01
CA LYS A 129 -5.44 14.71 -7.37
C LYS A 129 -4.90 13.45 -6.70
N ALA A 130 -3.68 13.04 -7.01
CA ALA A 130 -3.11 11.82 -6.45
C ALA A 130 -2.20 12.11 -5.23
N PRO A 131 -1.77 11.05 -4.52
CA PRO A 131 -0.83 11.16 -3.42
C PRO A 131 0.46 11.85 -3.87
N LYS A 132 1.13 12.50 -2.92
CA LYS A 132 2.44 13.10 -3.16
C LYS A 132 3.48 12.02 -3.46
N GLU A 133 4.61 12.41 -4.02
CA GLU A 133 5.72 11.49 -4.31
C GLU A 133 6.18 10.72 -3.06
N GLU A 134 6.26 11.40 -1.90
CA GLU A 134 6.56 10.77 -0.60
C GLU A 134 5.56 9.66 -0.22
N ASP A 135 4.28 9.81 -0.56
CA ASP A 135 3.25 8.81 -0.30
C ASP A 135 3.35 7.64 -1.28
N LEU A 136 3.68 7.91 -2.55
CA LEU A 136 3.91 6.87 -3.56
C LEU A 136 5.13 6.03 -3.21
N GLN A 137 6.22 6.67 -2.80
CA GLN A 137 7.42 6.02 -2.29
C GLN A 137 7.08 5.12 -1.10
N MET A 138 6.36 5.64 -0.10
CA MET A 138 5.95 4.88 1.07
C MET A 138 5.16 3.62 0.71
N ILE A 139 4.25 3.69 -0.26
CA ILE A 139 3.48 2.54 -0.74
C ILE A 139 4.41 1.49 -1.36
N VAL A 140 5.35 1.92 -2.21
CA VAL A 140 6.29 1.02 -2.90
C VAL A 140 7.25 0.36 -1.90
N ASP A 141 7.83 1.13 -0.98
CA ASP A 141 8.71 0.63 0.08
C ASP A 141 7.96 -0.35 0.98
N ALA A 142 6.72 -0.04 1.35
CA ALA A 142 5.90 -0.92 2.18
C ALA A 142 5.62 -2.25 1.49
N ALA A 143 5.47 -2.22 0.17
CA ALA A 143 5.27 -3.38 -0.68
C ALA A 143 6.59 -4.10 -1.05
N GLY A 144 7.75 -3.62 -0.59
CA GLY A 144 9.05 -4.26 -0.83
C GLY A 144 9.69 -3.97 -2.19
N GLY A 145 9.14 -3.00 -2.93
CA GLY A 145 9.73 -2.54 -4.19
C GLY A 145 10.76 -1.45 -3.97
N ILE A 146 11.40 -1.05 -5.08
CA ILE A 146 12.36 0.05 -5.10
C ILE A 146 11.86 1.08 -6.11
N VAL A 147 11.70 2.33 -5.70
CA VAL A 147 11.48 3.42 -6.66
C VAL A 147 12.80 3.79 -7.31
N ILE A 148 12.75 4.01 -8.62
CA ILE A 148 13.87 4.54 -9.40
C ILE A 148 13.49 5.86 -10.03
N ASP A 149 14.48 6.70 -10.25
CA ASP A 149 14.33 8.02 -10.87
C ASP A 149 14.74 7.99 -12.34
N TYR A 150 14.40 9.07 -13.05
CA TYR A 150 14.82 9.25 -14.45
C TYR A 150 16.34 9.35 -14.59
N GLU A 151 17.05 9.78 -13.54
CA GLU A 151 18.51 9.89 -13.50
C GLU A 151 19.20 8.52 -13.41
N ASP A 152 18.48 7.49 -12.95
CA ASP A 152 18.96 6.10 -12.94
C ASP A 152 18.90 5.44 -14.33
N LEU A 153 18.41 6.17 -15.35
CA LEU A 153 18.25 5.66 -16.70
C LEU A 153 19.40 6.09 -17.63
N PRO A 154 19.84 5.24 -18.58
CA PRO A 154 19.36 3.87 -18.81
C PRO A 154 19.81 2.92 -17.70
N LEU A 155 18.97 1.93 -17.40
CA LEU A 155 19.33 0.88 -16.46
C LEU A 155 20.50 0.09 -17.05
N GLY A 156 21.49 -0.26 -16.22
CA GLY A 156 22.68 -1.00 -16.67
C GLY A 156 22.34 -2.34 -17.32
N GLU A 157 23.26 -2.87 -18.13
CA GLU A 157 23.05 -4.09 -18.94
C GLU A 157 22.70 -5.34 -18.10
N ASP A 158 23.11 -5.37 -16.84
CA ASP A 158 22.80 -6.46 -15.90
C ASP A 158 21.39 -6.42 -15.31
N LEU A 159 20.60 -5.38 -15.64
CA LEU A 159 19.28 -5.23 -15.07
C LEU A 159 18.24 -6.05 -15.83
N ASP A 160 17.53 -6.93 -15.12
CA ASP A 160 16.36 -7.59 -15.68
C ASP A 160 15.20 -6.59 -15.81
N CYS A 161 15.12 -5.93 -16.96
CA CYS A 161 14.05 -4.99 -17.28
C CYS A 161 12.65 -5.63 -17.24
N ALA A 162 12.53 -6.96 -17.22
CA ALA A 162 11.26 -7.64 -16.99
C ALA A 162 10.69 -7.41 -15.57
N HIS A 163 11.52 -6.92 -14.65
CA HIS A 163 11.16 -6.55 -13.28
C HIS A 163 11.06 -5.03 -13.07
N VAL A 164 10.79 -4.27 -14.14
CA VAL A 164 10.54 -2.82 -14.08
C VAL A 164 9.06 -2.53 -14.37
N LEU A 165 8.43 -1.75 -13.48
CA LEU A 165 7.10 -1.20 -13.65
C LEU A 165 7.20 0.30 -13.90
N VAL A 166 6.64 0.76 -15.02
CA VAL A 166 6.45 2.18 -15.32
C VAL A 166 5.02 2.55 -15.00
N ILE A 167 4.85 3.50 -14.07
CA ILE A 167 3.55 3.97 -13.61
C ILE A 167 3.24 5.33 -14.23
N THR A 168 2.18 5.38 -15.03
CA THR A 168 1.67 6.58 -15.70
C THR A 168 0.41 7.10 -15.03
N SER A 169 -0.04 8.28 -15.43
CA SER A 169 -1.38 8.76 -15.05
C SER A 169 -2.47 7.88 -15.65
N ASP A 170 -3.72 8.10 -15.21
CA ASP A 170 -4.91 7.43 -15.72
C ASP A 170 -5.90 8.45 -16.30
N PRO A 171 -6.00 8.63 -17.62
CA PRO A 171 -5.18 8.01 -18.68
C PRO A 171 -3.75 8.57 -18.75
N PRO A 172 -2.80 7.89 -19.44
CA PRO A 172 -1.42 8.38 -19.60
C PRO A 172 -1.35 9.71 -20.36
N LEU A 173 -0.49 10.63 -19.93
CA LEU A 173 -0.26 11.88 -20.65
C LEU A 173 0.65 11.66 -21.88
N SER A 174 0.45 12.44 -22.95
CA SER A 174 1.30 12.38 -24.16
C SER A 174 2.78 12.63 -23.86
N GLN A 175 3.09 13.47 -22.86
CA GLN A 175 4.47 13.71 -22.43
C GLN A 175 5.10 12.48 -21.77
N GLN A 176 4.31 11.67 -21.06
CA GLN A 176 4.79 10.46 -20.38
C GLN A 176 5.10 9.36 -21.41
N THR A 177 4.16 9.14 -22.34
CA THR A 177 4.32 8.14 -23.41
C THR A 177 5.29 8.58 -24.50
N GLY A 178 5.48 9.89 -24.67
CA GLY A 178 6.40 10.48 -25.64
C GLY A 178 7.87 10.50 -25.20
N ASN A 179 8.14 10.39 -23.89
CA ASN A 179 9.48 10.49 -23.32
C ASN A 179 10.41 9.36 -23.82
N ALA A 180 11.61 9.73 -24.27
CA ALA A 180 12.55 8.80 -24.89
C ALA A 180 13.05 7.70 -23.93
N ALA A 181 13.36 8.05 -22.67
CA ALA A 181 13.80 7.07 -21.67
C ALA A 181 12.69 6.08 -21.31
N VAL A 182 11.45 6.57 -21.22
CA VAL A 182 10.27 5.74 -21.00
C VAL A 182 10.04 4.78 -22.18
N LYS A 183 10.16 5.26 -23.42
CA LYS A 183 10.06 4.40 -24.61
C LYS A 183 11.14 3.32 -24.63
N ALA A 184 12.38 3.67 -24.30
CA ALA A 184 13.47 2.70 -24.22
C ALA A 184 13.16 1.57 -23.22
N LEU A 185 12.57 1.88 -22.06
CA LEU A 185 12.11 0.86 -21.09
C LEU A 185 11.04 -0.08 -21.67
N ALA A 186 10.15 0.44 -22.52
CA ALA A 186 9.16 -0.38 -23.20
C ALA A 186 9.80 -1.37 -24.18
N ASP A 187 10.82 -0.92 -24.92
CA ASP A 187 11.53 -1.73 -25.92
C ASP A 187 12.30 -2.89 -25.27
N VAL A 188 12.76 -2.71 -24.02
CA VAL A 188 13.43 -3.76 -23.22
C VAL A 188 12.47 -4.56 -22.32
N GLY A 189 11.16 -4.37 -22.49
CA GLY A 189 10.14 -5.25 -21.91
C GLY A 189 9.59 -4.86 -20.54
N ALA A 190 9.82 -3.63 -20.07
CA ALA A 190 9.18 -3.12 -18.86
C ALA A 190 7.64 -3.15 -18.97
N GLY A 191 6.96 -3.30 -17.84
CA GLY A 191 5.50 -3.27 -17.77
C GLY A 191 4.97 -1.85 -17.57
N PHE A 192 3.87 -1.50 -18.24
CA PHE A 192 3.28 -0.15 -18.21
C PHE A 192 1.89 -0.16 -17.62
N PHE A 193 1.68 0.61 -16.55
CA PHE A 193 0.43 0.61 -15.79
C PHE A 193 0.05 1.99 -15.28
N SER A 194 -1.23 2.19 -14.96
CA SER A 194 -1.70 3.42 -14.33
C SER A 194 -1.56 3.38 -12.81
N THR A 195 -1.65 4.54 -12.16
CA THR A 195 -1.78 4.64 -10.70
C THR A 195 -2.98 3.87 -10.15
N THR A 196 -4.11 3.87 -10.87
CA THR A 196 -5.30 3.06 -10.51
C THR A 196 -4.97 1.58 -10.47
N TRP A 197 -4.20 1.08 -11.44
CA TRP A 197 -3.74 -0.31 -11.46
C TRP A 197 -2.85 -0.62 -10.25
N LEU A 198 -1.89 0.26 -9.95
CA LEU A 198 -0.98 0.06 -8.82
C LEU A 198 -1.77 -0.01 -7.51
N PHE A 199 -2.65 0.97 -7.26
CA PHE A 199 -3.46 1.01 -6.03
C PHE A 199 -4.39 -0.19 -5.92
N ARG A 200 -4.96 -0.66 -7.03
CA ARG A 200 -5.75 -1.89 -7.03
C ARG A 200 -4.89 -3.11 -6.65
N CYS A 201 -3.70 -3.24 -7.23
CA CYS A 201 -2.80 -4.36 -6.92
C CYS A 201 -2.39 -4.36 -5.45
N ILE A 202 -2.08 -3.19 -4.89
CA ILE A 202 -1.76 -3.01 -3.47
C ILE A 202 -2.97 -3.36 -2.59
N MET A 203 -4.15 -2.83 -2.90
CA MET A 203 -5.37 -3.11 -2.14
C MET A 203 -5.77 -4.59 -2.18
N GLN A 204 -5.40 -5.33 -3.23
CA GLN A 204 -5.70 -6.76 -3.39
C GLN A 204 -4.52 -7.66 -3.02
N GLN A 205 -3.34 -7.09 -2.72
CA GLN A 205 -2.08 -7.80 -2.49
C GLN A 205 -1.75 -8.81 -3.61
N LYS A 206 -2.04 -8.42 -4.86
CA LYS A 206 -1.87 -9.27 -6.05
C LYS A 206 -1.54 -8.45 -7.29
N LEU A 207 -0.44 -8.81 -7.97
CA LEU A 207 -0.13 -8.27 -9.29
C LEU A 207 -1.03 -8.95 -10.32
N THR A 208 -1.71 -8.14 -11.15
CA THR A 208 -2.67 -8.64 -12.14
C THR A 208 -2.38 -8.05 -13.51
N GLY A 209 -2.56 -8.85 -14.56
CA GLY A 209 -2.49 -8.34 -15.93
C GLY A 209 -1.14 -7.75 -16.32
N ILE A 210 -0.03 -8.30 -15.83
CA ILE A 210 1.31 -7.86 -16.22
C ILE A 210 1.46 -8.08 -17.73
N ARG A 211 1.39 -7.00 -18.51
CA ARG A 211 1.67 -6.96 -19.94
C ARG A 211 3.00 -6.23 -20.12
N ARG A 212 3.89 -6.79 -20.95
CA ARG A 212 5.20 -6.22 -21.24
C ARG A 212 5.12 -5.30 -22.46
N GLY A 213 5.83 -4.17 -22.41
CA GLY A 213 5.86 -3.15 -23.45
C GLY A 213 4.65 -2.20 -23.44
N LEU A 214 4.75 -1.11 -24.20
CA LEU A 214 3.63 -0.22 -24.50
C LEU A 214 2.69 -0.98 -25.43
N GLY A 215 1.56 -1.49 -24.89
CA GLY A 215 0.64 -2.37 -25.60
C GLY A 215 0.48 -2.04 -27.08
N LYS A 216 1.18 -2.79 -27.95
CA LYS A 216 0.86 -2.85 -29.37
C LYS A 216 -0.39 -3.71 -29.48
N HIS A 217 -1.52 -3.07 -29.69
CA HIS A 217 -2.68 -3.71 -30.32
C HIS A 217 -2.36 -3.93 -31.79
#